data_AF-A0A1I4X7F8-F1
#
_entry.id   AF-A0A1I4X7F8-F1
#
_cell.length_a   1.000
_cell.length_b   1.000
_cell.length_c   1.000
_cell.angle_alpha   90.00
_cell.angle_beta   90.00
_cell.angle_gamma   90.00
#
_symmetry.space_group_name_H-M   'P 1'
#
loop_
_entity.id
_entity.type
_entity.pdbx_description
1 polymer ?
#
loop_
_entity_poly.entity_id
_entity_poly.type
_entity_poly.pdbx_seq_one_letter_code
_entity_poly.pdbx_strand_id
1 'polypeptide(L)'
;MPFQVNTEIDLTPDTQSKYLISAQHRMVGHPIKSIWTISYDEEVRCFLNSRVSNWFAPTHYWGLHVIGSQINVLGYNNLREELKIAKFVGSSSDVWHGYPADYLHKKHDIPHTNVLTIWRGLGYIGKSTLNKLRRGIPCNL
;
A
#
# COMPACT_ATOMS: atom_id res chain seq x y z
N MET A 1 -0.24 -10.27 -20.12
CA MET A 1 -1.42 -11.09 -19.76
C MET A 1 -2.12 -10.36 -18.62
N PRO A 2 -3.45 -10.20 -18.61
CA PRO A 2 -4.12 -9.53 -17.51
C PRO A 2 -3.97 -10.35 -16.24
N PHE A 3 -3.56 -9.71 -15.14
CA PHE A 3 -3.51 -10.37 -13.84
C PHE A 3 -4.90 -10.89 -13.43
N GLN A 4 -4.92 -11.99 -12.69
CA GLN A 4 -6.14 -12.58 -12.14
C GLN A 4 -6.09 -12.56 -10.61
N VAL A 5 -7.26 -12.39 -9.99
CA VAL A 5 -7.37 -12.45 -8.53
C VAL A 5 -7.13 -13.87 -8.02
N ASN A 6 -6.60 -13.98 -6.80
CA ASN A 6 -6.31 -15.22 -6.09
C ASN A 6 -5.42 -16.20 -6.88
N THR A 7 -4.65 -15.69 -7.83
CA THR A 7 -3.66 -16.45 -8.59
C THR A 7 -2.29 -15.89 -8.26
N GLU A 8 -1.34 -16.76 -7.93
CA GLU A 8 0.04 -16.34 -7.66
C GLU A 8 0.67 -15.81 -8.96
N ILE A 9 1.20 -14.60 -8.87
CA ILE A 9 1.99 -13.95 -9.89
C ILE A 9 3.44 -14.19 -9.51
N ASP A 10 4.15 -14.88 -10.39
CA ASP A 10 5.58 -15.05 -10.24
C ASP A 10 6.27 -13.72 -10.61
N LEU A 11 6.84 -13.07 -9.60
CA LEU A 11 7.63 -11.85 -9.76
C LEU A 11 9.13 -12.14 -9.66
N THR A 12 9.58 -13.39 -9.76
CA THR A 12 11.02 -13.78 -9.73
C THR A 12 11.96 -12.95 -10.61
N PRO A 13 11.56 -12.42 -11.78
CA PRO A 13 12.41 -11.51 -12.55
C PRO A 13 12.73 -10.20 -11.83
N ASP A 14 11.80 -9.71 -11.00
CA ASP A 14 11.88 -8.40 -10.33
C ASP A 14 12.14 -8.53 -8.82
N THR A 15 11.74 -9.65 -8.21
CA THR A 15 11.81 -9.92 -6.77
C THR A 15 11.88 -11.43 -6.50
N GLN A 16 12.63 -11.91 -5.51
CA GLN A 16 12.64 -13.35 -5.14
C GLN A 16 11.30 -13.88 -4.54
N SER A 17 10.19 -13.15 -4.66
CA SER A 17 8.92 -13.48 -4.02
C SER A 17 7.77 -13.55 -5.01
N LYS A 18 6.65 -14.12 -4.56
CA LYS A 18 5.40 -14.16 -5.31
C LYS A 18 4.45 -13.09 -4.82
N TYR A 19 3.58 -12.61 -5.71
CA TYR A 19 2.51 -11.68 -5.36
C TYR A 19 1.15 -12.27 -5.68
N LEU A 20 0.15 -12.00 -4.84
CA LEU A 20 -1.21 -12.46 -5.04
C LEU A 20 -2.16 -11.27 -4.93
N ILE A 21 -2.91 -11.02 -6.00
CA ILE A 21 -3.99 -10.03 -5.98
C ILE A 21 -5.17 -10.63 -5.23
N SER A 22 -5.39 -10.21 -4.00
CA SER A 22 -6.47 -10.75 -3.17
C SER A 22 -7.84 -10.23 -3.61
N ALA A 23 -8.74 -11.14 -3.98
CA ALA A 23 -10.13 -10.78 -4.33
C ALA A 23 -10.85 -10.06 -3.18
N GLN A 24 -10.43 -10.29 -1.93
CA GLN A 24 -11.02 -9.70 -0.73
C GLN A 24 -10.88 -8.17 -0.67
N HIS A 25 -9.92 -7.61 -1.42
CA HIS A 25 -9.68 -6.17 -1.54
C HIS A 25 -10.11 -5.63 -2.91
N ARG A 26 -10.79 -6.44 -3.74
CA ARG A 26 -11.25 -6.09 -5.09
C ARG A 26 -12.77 -6.14 -5.25
N MET A 27 -13.45 -7.00 -4.49
CA MET A 27 -14.91 -7.11 -4.55
C MET A 27 -15.58 -5.83 -4.08
N VAL A 28 -16.72 -5.52 -4.71
CA VAL A 28 -17.62 -4.41 -4.41
C VAL A 28 -17.96 -4.42 -2.91
N GLY A 29 -17.17 -3.68 -2.13
CA GLY A 29 -17.35 -3.41 -0.72
C GLY A 29 -17.52 -4.62 0.19
N HIS A 30 -16.50 -5.48 0.34
CA HIS A 30 -16.47 -6.32 1.55
C HIS A 30 -16.67 -5.36 2.75
N PRO A 31 -17.72 -5.52 3.58
CA PRO A 31 -18.33 -4.43 4.35
C PRO A 31 -17.42 -3.79 5.41
N ILE A 32 -16.26 -4.41 5.63
CA ILE A 32 -15.30 -4.06 6.69
C ILE A 32 -13.89 -3.80 6.10
N LYS A 33 -13.61 -4.28 4.88
CA LYS A 33 -12.26 -4.23 4.32
C LYS A 33 -12.12 -3.02 3.39
N SER A 34 -10.93 -2.44 3.39
CA SER A 34 -10.56 -1.45 2.41
C SER A 34 -10.44 -2.10 1.03
N ILE A 35 -10.89 -1.40 -0.01
CA ILE A 35 -10.94 -1.89 -1.39
C ILE A 35 -10.07 -1.06 -2.31
N TRP A 36 -9.32 -1.71 -3.20
CA TRP A 36 -8.55 -1.06 -4.24
C TRP A 36 -9.45 -0.49 -5.32
N THR A 37 -9.11 0.70 -5.82
CA THR A 37 -9.77 1.34 -6.98
C THR A 37 -8.87 1.41 -8.20
N ILE A 38 -7.57 1.26 -7.98
CA ILE A 38 -6.53 1.24 -9.02
C ILE A 38 -6.56 -0.10 -9.74
N SER A 39 -6.04 -0.19 -10.95
CA SER A 39 -5.90 -1.45 -11.70
C SER A 39 -5.02 -2.48 -10.98
N TYR A 40 -5.04 -3.72 -11.48
CA TYR A 40 -4.16 -4.78 -11.01
C TYR A 40 -2.69 -4.45 -11.26
N ASP A 41 -2.37 -3.92 -12.44
CA ASP A 41 -1.02 -3.46 -12.80
C ASP A 41 -0.53 -2.33 -11.89
N GLU A 42 -1.39 -1.40 -11.51
CA GLU A 42 -1.05 -0.34 -10.56
C GLU A 42 -0.77 -0.87 -9.15
N GLU A 43 -1.52 -1.86 -8.68
CA GLU A 43 -1.26 -2.50 -7.38
C GLU A 43 0.10 -3.20 -7.38
N VAL A 44 0.38 -4.02 -8.41
CA VAL A 44 1.65 -4.74 -8.55
C VAL A 44 2.82 -3.75 -8.66
N ARG A 45 2.69 -2.68 -9.44
CA ARG A 45 3.71 -1.61 -9.50
C ARG A 45 3.92 -0.92 -8.15
N CYS A 46 2.85 -0.67 -7.39
CA CYS A 46 2.94 -0.10 -6.05
C CYS A 46 3.72 -1.03 -5.10
N PHE A 47 3.48 -2.34 -5.17
CA PHE A 47 4.24 -3.34 -4.42
C PHE A 47 5.73 -3.33 -4.81
N LEU A 48 6.04 -3.44 -6.11
CA LEU A 48 7.42 -3.44 -6.60
C LEU A 48 8.17 -2.17 -6.17
N ASN A 49 7.54 -1.00 -6.31
CA ASN A 49 8.13 0.28 -5.90
C ASN A 49 8.43 0.32 -4.39
N SER A 50 7.52 -0.20 -3.56
CA SER A 50 7.72 -0.26 -2.11
C SER A 50 8.94 -1.12 -1.74
N ARG A 51 9.17 -2.19 -2.50
CA ARG A 51 10.28 -3.12 -2.26
C ARG A 51 11.61 -2.55 -2.74
N VAL A 52 11.69 -2.07 -3.98
CA VAL A 52 12.90 -1.46 -4.56
C VAL A 52 13.35 -0.25 -3.75
N SER A 53 12.39 0.54 -3.26
CA SER A 53 12.68 1.74 -2.46
C SER A 53 12.94 1.45 -0.99
N ASN A 54 12.95 0.18 -0.59
CA ASN A 54 13.11 -0.27 0.80
C ASN A 54 12.13 0.39 1.78
N TRP A 55 10.87 0.57 1.37
CA TRP A 55 9.79 1.10 2.21
C TRP A 55 9.21 0.01 3.12
N PHE A 56 10.06 -0.56 3.98
CA PHE A 56 9.73 -1.76 4.75
C PHE A 56 9.98 -1.66 6.25
N ALA A 57 9.26 -2.51 6.97
CA ALA A 57 9.57 -3.03 8.29
C ALA A 57 9.74 -4.56 8.14
N PRO A 58 10.31 -5.29 9.13
CA PRO A 58 10.74 -6.68 8.96
C PRO A 58 9.71 -7.65 8.33
N THR A 59 8.41 -7.37 8.48
CA THR A 59 7.31 -8.22 8.01
C THR A 59 6.30 -7.51 7.10
N HIS A 60 6.56 -6.25 6.73
CA HIS A 60 5.57 -5.40 6.06
C HIS A 60 6.24 -4.40 5.12
N TYR A 61 5.59 -4.12 3.99
CA TYR A 61 5.93 -2.97 3.14
C TYR A 61 4.79 -1.95 3.14
N TRP A 62 5.11 -0.69 2.85
CA TRP A 62 4.14 0.35 2.58
C TRP A 62 4.41 0.98 1.21
N GLY A 63 3.34 1.27 0.48
CA GLY A 63 3.41 1.86 -0.86
C GLY A 63 2.65 3.17 -0.97
N LEU A 64 2.98 3.92 -2.01
CA LEU A 64 2.26 5.11 -2.45
C LEU A 64 1.92 4.93 -3.93
N HIS A 65 0.70 5.30 -4.31
CA HIS A 65 0.37 5.47 -5.72
C HIS A 65 0.79 6.88 -6.14
N VAL A 66 1.93 6.99 -6.81
CA VAL A 66 2.45 8.27 -7.29
C VAL A 66 2.25 8.37 -8.81
N ILE A 67 1.56 9.43 -9.26
CA ILE A 67 1.47 9.80 -10.68
C ILE A 67 2.14 11.17 -10.80
N GLY A 68 3.24 11.23 -11.57
CA GLY A 68 4.09 12.41 -11.61
C GLY A 68 4.72 12.69 -10.24
N SER A 69 4.34 13.82 -9.62
CA SER A 69 4.80 14.23 -8.29
C SER A 69 3.71 14.20 -7.22
N GLN A 70 2.53 13.64 -7.51
CA GLN A 70 1.38 13.66 -6.62
C GLN A 70 1.01 12.27 -6.12
N ILE A 71 0.67 12.19 -4.83
CA ILE A 71 0.12 10.99 -4.23
C ILE A 71 -1.38 10.92 -4.56
N ASN A 72 -1.77 9.87 -5.26
CA ASN A 72 -3.12 9.66 -5.74
C ASN A 72 -3.87 8.66 -4.85
N VAL A 73 -5.20 8.72 -4.95
CA VAL A 73 -6.10 7.77 -4.29
C VAL A 73 -5.88 6.39 -4.89
N LEU A 74 -5.74 5.39 -4.02
CA LEU A 74 -5.58 3.98 -4.41
C LEU A 74 -6.74 3.08 -3.98
N GLY A 75 -7.63 3.58 -3.13
CA GLY A 75 -8.75 2.82 -2.64
C GLY A 75 -9.61 3.58 -1.65
N TYR A 76 -10.57 2.88 -1.08
CA TYR A 76 -11.49 3.39 -0.06
C TYR A 76 -11.58 2.43 1.13
N ASN A 77 -11.84 2.95 2.32
CA ASN A 77 -12.28 2.13 3.45
C ASN A 77 -13.80 1.84 3.37
N ASN A 78 -14.33 1.17 4.38
CA ASN A 78 -15.75 0.85 4.49
C ASN A 78 -16.65 2.08 4.73
N LEU A 79 -16.07 3.21 5.14
CA LEU A 79 -16.75 4.50 5.29
C LEU A 79 -16.71 5.35 4.00
N ARG A 80 -16.14 4.82 2.91
CA ARG A 80 -15.90 5.52 1.63
C ARG A 80 -14.92 6.70 1.74
N GLU A 81 -14.05 6.69 2.74
CA GLU A 81 -12.96 7.65 2.84
C GLU A 81 -11.82 7.25 1.91
N GLU A 82 -11.23 8.24 1.24
CA GLU A 82 -10.12 8.04 0.32
C GLU A 82 -8.86 7.59 1.04
N LEU A 83 -8.25 6.52 0.52
CA LEU A 83 -7.00 5.97 1.01
C LEU A 83 -5.91 6.14 -0.05
N LYS A 84 -4.76 6.68 0.37
CA LYS A 84 -3.62 7.02 -0.49
C LYS A 84 -2.36 6.21 -0.18
N ILE A 85 -2.40 5.39 0.85
CA ILE A 85 -1.29 4.55 1.32
C ILE A 85 -1.66 3.09 1.13
N ALA A 86 -0.74 2.31 0.58
CA ALA A 86 -0.84 0.86 0.48
C ALA A 86 -0.08 0.22 1.64
N LYS A 87 -0.52 -0.95 2.09
CA LYS A 87 0.25 -1.84 2.95
C LYS A 87 0.28 -3.23 2.35
N PHE A 88 1.46 -3.85 2.38
CA PHE A 88 1.69 -5.20 1.87
C PHE A 88 2.19 -6.10 2.99
N VAL A 89 1.63 -7.30 3.02
CA VAL A 89 1.89 -8.33 4.04
C VAL A 89 2.33 -9.61 3.36
N GLY A 90 3.41 -10.19 3.88
CA GLY A 90 3.95 -11.46 3.42
C GLY A 90 3.45 -12.60 4.30
N SER A 91 3.18 -13.75 3.70
CA SER A 91 3.01 -15.02 4.41
C SER A 91 4.35 -15.69 4.69
N SER A 92 4.34 -16.76 5.51
CA SER A 92 5.52 -17.60 5.75
C SER A 92 6.08 -18.27 4.49
N SER A 93 5.27 -18.37 3.43
CA SER A 93 5.65 -18.94 2.13
C SER A 93 6.15 -17.90 1.13
N ASP A 94 6.47 -16.68 1.59
CA ASP A 94 6.92 -15.54 0.78
C ASP A 94 5.94 -15.14 -0.35
N VAL A 95 4.65 -15.41 -0.13
CA VAL A 95 3.55 -14.90 -0.95
C VAL A 95 3.04 -13.62 -0.31
N TRP A 96 3.13 -12.53 -1.06
CA TRP A 96 2.72 -11.19 -0.64
C TRP A 96 1.35 -10.83 -1.21
N HIS A 97 0.60 -10.03 -0.48
CA HIS A 97 -0.57 -9.34 -1.01
C HIS A 97 -0.72 -7.97 -0.34
N GLY A 98 -1.52 -7.09 -0.93
CA GLY A 98 -1.69 -5.73 -0.47
C GLY A 98 -3.13 -5.33 -0.22
N TYR A 99 -3.28 -4.24 0.52
CA TYR A 99 -4.54 -3.53 0.68
C TYR A 99 -4.34 -2.02 0.91
N PRO A 100 -5.36 -1.18 0.64
CA PRO A 100 -5.36 0.22 1.03
C PRO A 100 -5.36 0.38 2.56
N ALA A 101 -4.33 1.03 3.09
CA ALA A 101 -4.10 1.23 4.52
C ALA A 101 -4.93 2.39 5.07
N ASP A 102 -5.72 2.09 6.10
CA ASP A 102 -6.56 3.06 6.81
C ASP A 102 -5.84 3.54 8.08
N TYR A 103 -4.85 4.42 7.89
CA TYR A 103 -4.00 4.90 8.97
C TYR A 103 -4.76 5.70 10.06
N LEU A 104 -5.96 6.19 9.76
CA LEU A 104 -6.80 6.96 10.69
C LEU A 104 -7.52 6.03 11.67
N HIS A 105 -8.08 4.93 11.18
CA HIS A 105 -8.88 4.02 11.99
C HIS A 105 -8.09 2.81 12.49
N LYS A 106 -6.96 2.46 11.86
CA LYS A 106 -6.18 1.26 12.14
C LYS A 106 -4.73 1.60 12.45
N LYS A 107 -4.35 1.49 13.74
CA LYS A 107 -2.96 1.74 14.18
C LYS A 107 -1.91 0.91 13.44
N HIS A 108 -2.25 -0.32 13.05
CA HIS A 108 -1.35 -1.21 12.30
C HIS A 108 -1.15 -0.78 10.84
N ASP A 109 -1.97 0.13 10.32
CA ASP A 109 -1.87 0.65 8.96
C ASP A 109 -1.01 1.92 8.87
N ILE A 110 -0.65 2.51 10.02
CA ILE A 110 0.30 3.63 10.08
C ILE A 110 1.67 3.17 9.59
N PRO A 111 2.26 3.82 8.57
CA PRO A 111 3.61 3.48 8.10
C PRO A 111 4.66 3.65 9.19
N HIS A 112 5.63 2.75 9.19
CA HIS A 112 6.72 2.82 10.16
C HIS A 112 7.55 4.11 9.95
N THR A 113 8.16 4.61 11.03
CA THR A 113 8.81 5.95 11.03
C THR A 113 9.99 6.03 10.05
N ASN A 114 10.68 4.91 9.79
CA ASN A 114 11.72 4.84 8.76
C ASN A 114 11.14 5.09 7.36
N VAL A 115 10.01 4.47 7.00
CA VAL A 115 9.33 4.67 5.72
C VAL A 115 8.89 6.11 5.56
N LEU A 116 8.27 6.70 6.59
CA LEU A 116 7.86 8.11 6.55
C LEU A 116 9.06 9.06 6.38
N THR A 117 10.19 8.74 7.00
CA THR A 117 11.43 9.51 6.85
C THR A 117 11.95 9.43 5.40
N ILE A 118 11.89 8.24 4.79
CA ILE A 118 12.26 8.06 3.38
C ILE A 118 11.32 8.86 2.48
N TRP A 119 10.00 8.76 2.64
CA TRP A 119 9.04 9.53 1.85
C TRP A 119 9.25 11.04 1.96
N ARG A 120 9.60 11.52 3.16
CA ARG A 120 9.99 12.92 3.35
C ARG A 120 11.28 13.27 2.60
N GLY A 121 12.30 12.42 2.69
CA GLY A 121 13.57 12.62 1.99
C GLY A 121 13.41 12.65 0.47
N LEU A 122 12.46 11.89 -0.07
CA LEU A 122 12.09 11.86 -1.48
C LEU A 122 11.12 12.98 -1.89
N GLY A 123 10.68 13.83 -0.96
CA GLY A 123 9.79 14.96 -1.23
C GLY A 123 8.31 14.61 -1.41
N TYR A 124 7.89 13.36 -1.18
CA TYR A 124 6.47 12.97 -1.26
C TYR A 124 5.63 13.57 -0.15
N ILE A 125 6.21 13.76 1.04
CA ILE A 125 5.52 14.34 2.20
C ILE A 125 6.37 15.39 2.91
N GLY A 126 5.71 16.39 3.49
CA GLY A 126 6.37 17.37 4.36
C GLY A 126 6.56 16.89 5.80
N LYS A 127 7.33 17.66 6.59
CA LYS A 127 7.54 17.41 8.03
C LYS A 127 6.21 17.38 8.81
N SER A 128 5.27 18.27 8.46
CA SER A 128 3.95 18.34 9.09
C SER A 128 3.15 17.06 8.82
N THR A 129 3.08 16.62 7.57
CA THR A 129 2.39 15.38 7.15
C THR A 129 3.00 14.15 7.84
N LEU A 130 4.33 14.04 7.91
CA LEU A 130 5.01 12.97 8.65
C LEU A 130 4.55 12.90 10.11
N ASN A 131 4.53 14.03 10.82
CA ASN A 131 4.13 14.06 12.23
C ASN A 131 2.66 13.69 12.43
N LYS A 132 1.79 14.07 11.49
CA LYS A 132 0.37 13.72 11.51
C LYS A 132 0.14 12.22 11.26
N LEU A 133 0.80 11.66 10.25
CA LEU A 133 0.76 10.22 9.96
C LEU A 133 1.22 9.38 11.15
N ARG A 134 2.35 9.74 11.79
CA ARG A 134 2.85 9.06 13.00
C ARG A 134 1.84 9.00 14.14
N ARG A 135 0.98 10.02 14.23
CA ARG A 135 -0.05 10.14 15.28
C ARG A 135 -1.38 9.51 14.88
N GLY A 136 -1.53 9.06 13.64
CA GLY A 136 -2.81 8.55 13.11
C GLY A 136 -3.89 9.63 13.04
N ILE A 137 -3.52 10.88 12.71
CA ILE A 137 -4.49 12.00 12.62
C ILE A 137 -4.63 12.52 11.19
N PRO A 138 -5.78 13.13 10.84
CA PRO A 138 -6.05 13.61 9.48
C PRO A 138 -4.96 14.52 8.93
N CYS A 139 -4.51 14.21 7.71
CA CYS A 139 -3.58 15.02 6.96
C CYS A 139 -3.91 15.00 5.48
N ASN A 140 -3.47 16.05 4.77
CA ASN A 140 -3.55 16.10 3.33
C ASN A 140 -2.32 15.38 2.76
N LEU A 141 -2.58 14.29 2.05
CA LEU A 141 -1.60 13.49 1.31
C LEU A 141 -1.75 13.78 -0.19
#